data_AF-A0A9P0E7F6-F1
#
_entry.id   AF-A0A9P0E7F6-F1
#
_cell.length_a   1.000
_cell.length_b   1.000
_cell.length_c   1.000
_cell.angle_alpha   90.00
_cell.angle_beta   90.00
_cell.angle_gamma   90.00
#
_symmetry.space_group_name_H-M   'P 1'
#
loop_
_entity.id
_entity.type
_entity.pdbx_description
1 polymer ?
#
loop_
_entity_poly.entity_id
_entity_poly.type
_entity_poly.pdbx_seq_one_letter_code
_entity_poly.pdbx_strand_id
1 'polypeptide(L)'
;MSALSQMSSPYHLSYYYSSSSHKGRDDVIVIDKSECTQIITRGMKECFKLEHLQKRLPIVEWLPKYSWGKLVKDIIAGLTVGLTAIPQGIAYAVVAGLQPQYGLYSGFMGCFVYFFLGSCKDITIGPTAIMALMTQEHVQAHGPEFAILLTFLSGIIIFSLGVLRLGFLVEFISMPVTVGFTSAAAVTIASSQIKGLLGLPGEARAFLDSWINLFTNGLELRLWDTILGVTTILVLILGKKMKQVSEKWKGETPTKLVLKKTVWLLGLARNAVVVIIGTILAYILSIHDIKPFILTGNVTPGLPPFKPPPFTTEENGTVLTFLDMVREMGSALIVVPLIGILESIAIAKAFG
;
A
#
# COMPACT_ATOMS: atom_id res chain seq x y z
N MET A 1 -30.44 -25.33 17.65
CA MET A 1 -30.19 -26.47 18.56
C MET A 1 -29.64 -27.62 17.73
N SER A 2 -28.48 -28.16 18.11
CA SER A 2 -27.55 -29.02 17.34
C SER A 2 -26.88 -28.30 16.16
N ALA A 3 -25.56 -28.24 15.97
CA ALA A 3 -24.50 -29.16 16.40
C ALA A 3 -23.30 -28.41 17.02
N LEU A 4 -23.03 -28.71 18.29
CA LEU A 4 -21.76 -28.49 18.98
C LEU A 4 -21.07 -29.86 19.05
N SER A 5 -20.05 -30.10 18.24
CA SER A 5 -19.01 -31.10 18.49
C SER A 5 -17.97 -31.00 17.38
N GLN A 6 -16.69 -30.99 17.76
CA GLN A 6 -15.46 -30.92 16.94
C GLN A 6 -14.80 -29.54 16.80
N MET A 7 -14.32 -29.02 17.93
CA MET A 7 -13.08 -28.24 18.00
C MET A 7 -12.28 -28.71 19.22
N SER A 8 -11.48 -29.76 19.06
CA SER A 8 -10.50 -30.18 20.07
C SER A 8 -9.15 -29.50 19.77
N SER A 9 -8.86 -28.49 20.58
CA SER A 9 -7.59 -27.76 20.73
C SER A 9 -6.41 -28.69 21.09
N PRO A 10 -5.20 -28.51 20.52
CA PRO A 10 -3.98 -29.13 21.02
C PRO A 10 -3.13 -28.09 21.78
N TYR A 11 -3.63 -27.60 22.92
CA TYR A 11 -2.83 -26.85 23.88
C TYR A 11 -2.92 -27.52 25.26
N HIS A 12 -2.08 -28.52 25.49
CA HIS A 12 -1.78 -29.02 26.84
C HIS A 12 -0.26 -29.07 27.03
N LEU A 13 0.30 -27.95 27.50
CA LEU A 13 1.65 -27.92 28.08
C LEU A 13 1.56 -28.52 29.48
N SER A 14 2.12 -29.71 29.67
CA SER A 14 2.35 -30.29 31.00
C SER A 14 3.66 -29.72 31.56
N TYR A 15 3.58 -28.89 32.59
CA TYR A 15 4.73 -28.42 33.35
C TYR A 15 5.20 -29.52 34.31
N TYR A 16 6.34 -30.13 34.03
CA TYR A 16 7.09 -30.92 35.01
C TYR A 16 7.98 -29.97 35.82
N TYR A 17 7.59 -29.70 37.07
CA TYR A 17 8.47 -29.10 38.08
C TYR A 17 9.19 -30.25 38.80
N SER A 18 10.48 -30.42 38.54
CA SER A 18 11.37 -31.24 39.38
C SER A 18 11.94 -30.33 40.47
N SER A 19 11.43 -30.48 41.68
CA SER A 19 11.96 -29.83 42.89
C SER A 19 13.11 -30.68 43.43
N SER A 20 14.36 -30.19 43.31
CA SER A 20 15.47 -30.65 44.14
C SER A 20 15.88 -29.54 45.09
N SER A 21 15.58 -29.76 46.36
CA SER A 21 16.02 -29.00 47.53
C SER A 21 17.55 -28.81 47.56
N HIS A 22 18.03 -27.57 47.70
CA HIS A 22 19.24 -27.28 48.47
C HIS A 22 19.23 -25.86 49.04
N LYS A 23 19.67 -25.78 50.31
CA LYS A 23 19.72 -24.64 51.23
C LYS A 23 20.64 -23.50 50.75
N GLY A 24 20.38 -22.30 51.26
CA GLY A 24 20.86 -21.04 50.72
C GLY A 24 22.31 -20.65 50.96
N ARG A 25 22.75 -19.72 50.12
CA ARG A 25 23.70 -18.61 50.37
C ARG A 25 23.66 -17.70 49.13
N ASP A 26 24.13 -16.46 49.24
CA ASP A 26 24.07 -15.42 48.21
C ASP A 26 24.77 -15.83 46.90
N ASP A 27 24.02 -16.39 45.95
CA ASP A 27 24.54 -16.75 44.63
C ASP A 27 24.13 -15.69 43.60
N VAL A 28 25.10 -14.84 43.26
CA VAL A 28 25.08 -14.03 42.03
C VAL A 28 24.78 -14.98 40.87
N ILE A 29 23.67 -14.76 40.16
CA ILE A 29 23.31 -15.52 38.96
C ILE A 29 24.33 -15.17 37.87
N VAL A 30 25.45 -15.88 37.85
CA VAL A 30 26.41 -15.86 36.74
C VAL A 30 25.79 -16.69 35.63
N ILE A 31 25.02 -16.03 34.75
CA ILE A 31 24.52 -16.66 33.53
C ILE A 31 25.74 -16.99 32.68
N ASP A 32 26.11 -18.26 32.62
CA ASP A 32 27.23 -18.71 31.81
C ASP A 32 26.93 -18.42 30.33
N LYS A 33 27.91 -17.85 29.61
CA LYS A 33 27.77 -17.51 28.18
C LYS A 33 27.40 -18.75 27.36
N SER A 34 27.84 -19.94 27.80
CA SER A 34 27.55 -21.20 27.12
C SER A 34 26.05 -21.58 27.24
N GLU A 35 25.44 -21.34 28.40
CA GLU A 35 24.05 -21.64 28.70
C GLU A 35 23.10 -20.66 27.98
N CYS A 36 23.45 -19.37 27.96
CA CYS A 36 22.73 -18.36 27.18
C CYS A 36 22.80 -18.66 25.67
N THR A 37 23.96 -19.10 25.18
CA THR A 37 24.13 -19.50 23.77
C THR A 37 23.29 -20.75 23.46
N GLN A 38 23.21 -21.72 24.38
CA GLN A 38 22.36 -22.89 24.19
C GLN A 38 20.86 -22.55 24.19
N ILE A 39 20.40 -21.65 25.06
CA ILE A 39 19.00 -21.20 25.10
C ILE A 39 18.64 -20.47 23.81
N ILE A 40 19.50 -19.58 23.32
CA ILE A 40 19.32 -18.87 22.04
C ILE A 40 19.33 -19.87 20.88
N THR A 41 20.29 -20.81 20.85
CA THR A 41 20.40 -21.81 19.77
C THR A 41 19.21 -22.76 19.75
N ARG A 42 18.68 -23.13 20.92
CA ARG A 42 17.49 -23.99 21.06
C ARG A 42 16.21 -23.24 20.68
N GLY A 43 16.08 -21.97 21.08
CA GLY A 43 14.99 -21.09 20.63
C GLY A 43 15.01 -20.82 19.13
N MET A 44 16.20 -20.68 18.53
CA MET A 44 16.38 -20.60 17.08
C MET A 44 15.97 -21.91 16.40
N LYS A 45 16.45 -23.07 16.87
CA LYS A 45 16.07 -24.38 16.30
C LYS A 45 14.57 -24.68 16.41
N GLU A 46 13.92 -24.26 17.49
CA GLU A 46 12.46 -24.37 17.66
C GLU A 46 11.70 -23.44 16.70
N CYS A 47 12.21 -22.23 16.45
CA CYS A 47 11.67 -21.31 15.45
C CYS A 47 11.83 -21.83 14.00
N PHE A 48 12.83 -22.67 13.73
CA PHE A 48 13.10 -23.28 12.42
C PHE A 48 12.44 -24.66 12.19
N LYS A 49 11.57 -25.14 13.10
CA LYS A 49 10.74 -26.32 12.82
C LYS A 49 9.79 -26.06 11.64
N LEU A 50 9.65 -27.05 10.75
CA LEU A 50 8.92 -26.94 9.47
C LEU A 50 7.47 -26.42 9.63
N GLU A 51 6.77 -26.83 10.70
CA GLU A 51 5.42 -26.36 11.02
C GLU A 51 5.34 -24.86 11.40
N HIS A 52 6.36 -24.34 12.09
CA HIS A 52 6.42 -22.92 12.44
C HIS A 52 6.88 -22.06 11.24
N LEU A 53 7.73 -22.63 10.37
CA LEU A 53 8.11 -22.00 9.10
C LEU A 53 6.91 -21.91 8.14
N GLN A 54 6.08 -22.95 8.04
CA GLN A 54 4.86 -22.95 7.23
C GLN A 54 3.84 -21.90 7.69
N LYS A 55 3.73 -21.66 9.00
CA LYS A 55 2.85 -20.61 9.56
C LYS A 55 3.39 -19.18 9.36
N ARG A 56 4.70 -18.99 9.19
CA ARG A 56 5.33 -17.66 9.05
C ARG A 56 5.69 -17.29 7.61
N LEU A 57 5.85 -18.27 6.74
CA LEU A 57 6.15 -18.10 5.31
C LEU A 57 5.07 -18.80 4.48
N PRO A 58 3.95 -18.13 4.19
CA PRO A 58 2.84 -18.71 3.42
C PRO A 58 3.27 -19.26 2.06
N ILE A 59 4.36 -18.72 1.48
CA ILE A 59 4.94 -19.18 0.22
C ILE A 59 5.27 -20.67 0.19
N VAL A 60 5.72 -21.23 1.32
CA VAL A 60 6.09 -22.65 1.41
C VAL A 60 4.87 -23.55 1.27
N GLU A 61 3.68 -23.06 1.63
CA GLU A 61 2.45 -23.83 1.55
C GLU A 61 1.79 -23.77 0.17
N TRP A 62 1.73 -22.59 -0.44
CA TRP A 62 0.97 -22.41 -1.69
C TRP A 62 1.79 -22.72 -2.95
N LEU A 63 3.10 -22.44 -2.95
CA LEU A 63 3.94 -22.60 -4.13
C LEU A 63 3.99 -24.06 -4.65
N PRO A 64 4.09 -25.10 -3.80
CA PRO A 64 4.06 -26.50 -4.27
C PRO A 64 2.70 -26.93 -4.85
N LYS A 65 1.61 -26.27 -4.45
CA LYS A 65 0.24 -26.56 -4.89
C LYS A 65 -0.16 -25.73 -6.14
N TYR A 66 0.78 -24.97 -6.69
CA TYR A 66 0.52 -24.03 -7.79
C TYR A 66 0.55 -24.76 -9.15
N SER A 67 -0.46 -24.50 -9.98
CA SER A 67 -0.63 -25.20 -11.27
C SER A 67 -0.44 -24.26 -12.45
N TRP A 68 -0.05 -24.83 -13.60
CA TRP A 68 0.23 -24.05 -14.82
C TRP A 68 -1.00 -23.32 -15.36
N GLY A 69 -2.20 -23.90 -15.20
CA GLY A 69 -3.45 -23.23 -15.55
C GLY A 69 -3.78 -22.02 -14.67
N LYS A 70 -3.27 -21.97 -13.42
CA LYS A 70 -3.37 -20.78 -12.56
C LYS A 70 -2.40 -19.70 -13.02
N LEU A 71 -1.18 -20.06 -13.42
CA LEU A 71 -0.20 -19.10 -13.91
C LEU A 71 -0.73 -18.23 -15.05
N VAL A 72 -1.34 -18.84 -16.06
CA VAL A 72 -1.88 -18.08 -17.22
C VAL A 72 -2.96 -17.10 -16.78
N LYS A 73 -3.83 -17.51 -15.85
CA LYS A 73 -4.89 -16.64 -15.30
C LYS A 73 -4.30 -15.50 -14.47
N ASP A 74 -3.29 -15.79 -13.66
CA ASP A 74 -2.63 -14.82 -12.80
C ASP A 74 -1.76 -13.84 -13.59
N ILE A 75 -1.15 -14.25 -14.72
CA ILE A 75 -0.46 -13.35 -15.64
C ILE A 75 -1.44 -12.34 -16.25
N ILE A 76 -2.61 -12.81 -16.73
CA ILE A 76 -3.63 -11.92 -17.31
C ILE A 76 -4.18 -10.96 -16.25
N ALA A 77 -4.45 -11.46 -15.04
CA ALA A 77 -4.90 -10.65 -13.91
C ALA A 77 -3.83 -9.63 -13.49
N GLY A 78 -2.58 -10.07 -13.33
CA GLY A 78 -1.44 -9.25 -12.96
C GLY A 78 -1.12 -8.16 -13.98
N LEU A 79 -1.20 -8.46 -15.29
CA LEU A 79 -1.06 -7.45 -16.34
C LEU A 79 -2.16 -6.39 -16.25
N THR A 80 -3.41 -6.82 -16.02
CA THR A 80 -4.56 -5.92 -15.90
C THR A 80 -4.43 -5.00 -14.67
N VAL A 81 -4.03 -5.56 -13.53
CA VAL A 81 -3.80 -4.82 -12.28
C VAL A 81 -2.60 -3.89 -12.42
N GLY A 82 -1.49 -4.38 -12.97
CA GLY A 82 -0.24 -3.62 -13.17
C GLY A 82 -0.44 -2.40 -14.07
N LEU A 83 -1.17 -2.54 -15.19
CA LEU A 83 -1.52 -1.42 -16.06
C LEU A 83 -2.32 -0.32 -15.35
N THR A 84 -3.01 -0.64 -14.26
CA THR A 84 -3.72 0.34 -13.43
C THR A 84 -2.83 0.86 -12.30
N ALA A 85 -2.02 -0.01 -11.68
CA ALA A 85 -1.18 0.32 -10.54
C ALA A 85 -0.03 1.28 -10.91
N ILE A 86 0.52 1.17 -12.13
CA ILE A 86 1.62 2.04 -12.61
C ILE A 86 1.21 3.53 -12.61
N PRO A 87 0.16 3.95 -13.36
CA PRO A 87 -0.25 5.35 -13.36
C PRO A 87 -0.77 5.82 -12.00
N GLN A 88 -1.42 4.94 -11.24
CA GLN A 88 -1.85 5.24 -9.87
C GLN A 88 -0.66 5.54 -8.96
N GLY A 89 0.41 4.73 -9.01
CA GLY A 89 1.62 4.94 -8.22
C GLY A 89 2.33 6.25 -8.57
N ILE A 90 2.43 6.57 -9.86
CA ILE A 90 2.99 7.86 -10.33
C ILE A 90 2.17 9.03 -9.78
N ALA A 91 0.84 8.97 -9.89
CA ALA A 91 -0.04 10.02 -9.37
C ALA A 91 0.14 10.21 -7.86
N TYR A 92 0.24 9.12 -7.09
CA TYR A 92 0.43 9.20 -5.64
C TYR A 92 1.82 9.70 -5.24
N ALA A 93 2.88 9.41 -6.01
CA ALA A 93 4.18 10.02 -5.77
C ALA A 93 4.12 11.54 -5.94
N VAL A 94 3.46 12.01 -7.00
CA VAL A 94 3.25 13.46 -7.25
C VAL A 94 2.42 14.08 -6.13
N VAL A 95 1.37 13.40 -5.65
CA VAL A 95 0.59 13.84 -4.48
C VAL A 95 1.45 13.90 -3.21
N ALA A 96 2.39 12.96 -3.02
CA ALA A 96 3.33 12.99 -1.89
C ALA A 96 4.42 14.07 -2.03
N GLY A 97 4.43 14.87 -3.10
CA GLY A 97 5.51 15.83 -3.37
C GLY A 97 6.84 15.17 -3.77
N LEU A 98 6.83 13.89 -4.13
CA LEU A 98 7.99 13.12 -4.55
C LEU A 98 8.08 13.06 -6.07
N GLN A 99 9.28 12.73 -6.58
CA GLN A 99 9.45 12.43 -8.00
C GLN A 99 8.65 11.17 -8.39
N PRO A 100 8.11 11.09 -9.62
CA PRO A 100 7.28 9.96 -10.08
C PRO A 100 7.86 8.57 -9.83
N GLN A 101 9.19 8.40 -9.92
CA GLN A 101 9.81 7.09 -9.75
C GLN A 101 9.63 6.49 -8.35
N TYR A 102 9.45 7.30 -7.30
CA TYR A 102 9.21 6.79 -5.94
C TYR A 102 7.89 5.99 -5.84
N GLY A 103 6.89 6.37 -6.64
CA GLY A 103 5.63 5.63 -6.73
C GLY A 103 5.79 4.27 -7.39
N LEU A 104 6.66 4.19 -8.40
CA LEU A 104 6.99 2.93 -9.07
C LEU A 104 7.83 2.02 -8.18
N TYR A 105 8.80 2.57 -7.46
CA TYR A 105 9.65 1.83 -6.52
C TYR A 105 8.84 1.24 -5.36
N SER A 106 7.96 2.04 -4.75
CA SER A 106 7.10 1.58 -3.66
C SER A 106 6.10 0.52 -4.12
N GLY A 107 5.47 0.68 -5.29
CA GLY A 107 4.57 -0.31 -5.87
C GLY A 107 5.26 -1.64 -6.18
N PHE A 108 6.46 -1.59 -6.76
CA PHE A 108 7.24 -2.79 -7.05
C PHE A 108 7.73 -3.50 -5.78
N MET A 109 8.39 -2.76 -4.87
CA MET A 109 8.99 -3.36 -3.67
C MET A 109 7.93 -3.89 -2.70
N GLY A 110 6.80 -3.19 -2.57
CA GLY A 110 5.68 -3.66 -1.75
C GLY A 110 5.14 -5.01 -2.21
N CYS A 111 4.87 -5.15 -3.52
CA CYS A 111 4.46 -6.43 -4.11
C CYS A 111 5.53 -7.52 -3.97
N PHE A 112 6.80 -7.18 -4.20
CA PHE A 112 7.91 -8.11 -4.12
C PHE A 112 8.06 -8.71 -2.71
N VAL A 113 7.99 -7.88 -1.66
CA VAL A 113 8.05 -8.37 -0.28
C VAL A 113 6.79 -9.18 0.08
N TYR A 114 5.62 -8.72 -0.38
CA TYR A 114 4.35 -9.41 -0.12
C TYR A 114 4.28 -10.79 -0.81
N PHE A 115 4.96 -11.00 -1.93
CA PHE A 115 5.04 -12.31 -2.57
C PHE A 115 5.57 -13.41 -1.63
N PHE A 116 6.53 -13.08 -0.75
CA PHE A 116 7.12 -14.04 0.19
C PHE A 116 6.34 -14.16 1.50
N LEU A 117 5.83 -13.04 2.01
CA LEU A 117 5.28 -12.92 3.37
C LEU A 117 3.75 -12.82 3.41
N GLY A 118 3.11 -12.59 2.26
CA GLY A 118 1.68 -12.32 2.15
C GLY A 118 0.82 -13.53 2.45
N SER A 119 -0.20 -13.33 3.28
CA SER A 119 -1.17 -14.36 3.66
C SER A 119 -2.42 -14.39 2.77
N CYS A 120 -2.78 -13.27 2.13
CA CYS A 120 -3.98 -13.16 1.30
C CYS A 120 -3.60 -13.15 -0.19
N LYS A 121 -4.08 -14.14 -0.94
CA LYS A 121 -3.71 -14.33 -2.37
C LYS A 121 -4.19 -13.22 -3.32
N ASP A 122 -5.28 -12.53 -2.98
CA ASP A 122 -5.95 -11.57 -3.88
C ASP A 122 -5.61 -10.10 -3.57
N ILE A 123 -4.78 -9.84 -2.54
CA ILE A 123 -4.39 -8.47 -2.15
C ILE A 123 -3.17 -8.03 -2.94
N THR A 124 -3.23 -6.81 -3.49
CA THR A 124 -2.07 -6.12 -4.08
C THR A 124 -1.62 -5.02 -3.14
N ILE A 125 -0.34 -5.05 -2.72
CA ILE A 125 0.27 -4.00 -1.91
C ILE A 125 0.88 -2.95 -2.83
N GLY A 126 0.60 -1.68 -2.59
CA GLY A 126 1.18 -0.57 -3.33
C GLY A 126 0.94 0.76 -2.63
N PRO A 127 1.39 1.87 -3.23
CA PRO A 127 1.14 3.19 -2.68
C PRO A 127 -0.37 3.46 -2.61
N THR A 128 -0.79 4.09 -1.51
CA THR A 128 -2.17 4.54 -1.29
C THR A 128 -2.22 6.06 -1.21
N ALA A 129 -3.38 6.63 -1.55
CA ALA A 129 -3.58 8.07 -1.54
C ALA A 129 -3.43 8.67 -0.13
N ILE A 130 -3.90 7.98 0.91
CA ILE A 130 -3.80 8.45 2.30
C ILE A 130 -2.34 8.52 2.72
N MET A 131 -1.57 7.45 2.49
CA MET A 131 -0.15 7.41 2.83
C MET A 131 0.64 8.47 2.06
N ALA A 132 0.28 8.73 0.80
CA ALA A 132 0.88 9.81 0.03
C ALA A 132 0.61 11.19 0.65
N LEU A 133 -0.64 11.49 1.03
CA LEU A 133 -1.01 12.76 1.68
C LEU A 133 -0.31 12.95 3.03
N MET A 134 -0.23 11.90 3.85
CA MET A 134 0.48 11.97 5.13
C MET A 134 1.99 12.15 4.97
N THR A 135 2.58 11.54 3.95
CA THR A 135 4.02 11.66 3.68
C THR A 135 4.35 13.04 3.09
N GLN A 136 3.40 13.65 2.36
CA GLN A 136 3.58 14.95 1.70
C GLN A 136 4.02 16.06 2.67
N GLU A 137 3.41 16.13 3.86
CA GLU A 137 3.70 17.17 4.86
C GLU A 137 5.19 17.19 5.24
N HIS A 138 5.79 16.01 5.40
CA HIS A 138 7.21 15.89 5.74
C HIS A 138 8.14 16.10 4.54
N VAL A 139 7.74 15.62 3.36
CA VAL A 139 8.55 15.72 2.13
C VAL A 139 8.72 17.16 1.67
N GLN A 140 7.66 17.96 1.74
CA GLN A 140 7.74 19.34 1.23
C GLN A 140 8.53 20.25 2.15
N ALA A 141 8.51 19.96 3.46
CA ALA A 141 9.32 20.71 4.42
C ALA A 141 10.80 20.32 4.32
N HIS A 142 11.12 19.03 4.22
CA HIS A 142 12.48 18.55 4.48
C HIS A 142 13.12 17.71 3.36
N GLY A 143 12.38 17.43 2.29
CA GLY A 143 12.85 16.62 1.15
C GLY A 143 12.50 15.13 1.20
N PRO A 144 12.88 14.37 0.16
CA PRO A 144 12.54 12.96 0.00
C PRO A 144 13.15 12.04 1.07
N GLU A 145 14.23 12.47 1.72
CA GLU A 145 14.94 11.73 2.77
C GLU A 145 14.00 11.40 3.94
N PHE A 146 13.11 12.34 4.29
CA PHE A 146 12.10 12.13 5.33
C PHE A 146 11.09 11.05 4.97
N ALA A 147 10.63 10.99 3.72
CA ALA A 147 9.74 9.91 3.28
C ALA A 147 10.40 8.53 3.39
N ILE A 148 11.67 8.43 2.99
CA ILE A 148 12.43 7.18 3.04
C ILE A 148 12.61 6.72 4.50
N LEU A 149 13.05 7.63 5.37
CA LEU A 149 13.27 7.32 6.79
C LEU A 149 11.95 7.02 7.51
N LEU A 150 10.89 7.80 7.26
CA LEU A 150 9.55 7.56 7.83
C LEU A 150 9.00 6.19 7.41
N THR A 151 9.17 5.80 6.13
CA THR A 151 8.77 4.48 5.63
C THR A 151 9.54 3.36 6.34
N PHE A 152 10.86 3.54 6.53
CA PHE A 152 11.70 2.56 7.21
C PHE A 152 11.31 2.40 8.69
N LEU A 153 11.19 3.50 9.43
CA LEU A 153 10.78 3.49 10.84
C LEU A 153 9.37 2.94 11.01
N SER A 154 8.46 3.28 10.09
CA SER A 154 7.11 2.72 10.07
C SER A 154 7.14 1.20 9.90
N GLY A 155 7.98 0.69 9.00
CA GLY A 155 8.21 -0.74 8.83
C GLY A 155 8.73 -1.41 10.11
N ILE A 156 9.68 -0.79 10.82
CA ILE A 156 10.18 -1.29 12.12
C ILE A 156 9.05 -1.35 13.15
N ILE A 157 8.22 -0.33 13.24
CA ILE A 157 7.11 -0.27 14.20
C ILE A 157 6.09 -1.37 13.89
N ILE A 158 5.63 -1.47 12.63
CA ILE A 158 4.68 -2.51 12.21
C ILE A 158 5.28 -3.91 12.46
N PHE A 159 6.54 -4.11 12.11
CA PHE A 159 7.24 -5.37 12.33
C PHE A 159 7.32 -5.71 13.82
N SER A 160 7.65 -4.73 14.67
CA SER A 160 7.72 -4.89 16.13
C SER A 160 6.36 -5.25 16.72
N LEU A 161 5.29 -4.57 16.29
CA LEU A 161 3.92 -4.92 16.68
C LEU A 161 3.56 -6.36 16.28
N GLY A 162 3.98 -6.79 15.09
CA GLY A 162 3.82 -8.17 14.62
C GLY A 162 4.59 -9.20 15.47
N VAL A 163 5.86 -8.92 15.79
CA VAL A 163 6.72 -9.78 16.62
C VAL A 163 6.16 -9.93 18.03
N LEU A 164 5.71 -8.83 18.62
CA LEU A 164 5.06 -8.80 19.94
C LEU A 164 3.65 -9.42 19.92
N ARG A 165 3.15 -9.86 18.76
CA ARG A 165 1.81 -10.41 18.55
C ARG A 165 0.70 -9.47 18.99
N LEU A 166 0.90 -8.16 18.82
CA LEU A 166 -0.12 -7.14 19.07
C LEU A 166 -1.23 -7.14 18.00
N GLY A 167 -1.33 -8.18 17.17
CA GLY A 167 -2.44 -8.38 16.23
C GLY A 167 -3.80 -8.49 16.91
N PHE A 168 -3.88 -8.81 18.20
CA PHE A 168 -5.15 -8.73 18.93
C PHE A 168 -5.68 -7.28 19.05
N LEU A 169 -4.79 -6.27 19.05
CA LEU A 169 -5.22 -4.87 19.07
C LEU A 169 -6.01 -4.49 17.81
N VAL A 170 -5.68 -5.15 16.70
CA VAL A 170 -6.36 -4.98 15.43
C VAL A 170 -7.80 -5.53 15.48
N GLU A 171 -8.07 -6.54 16.29
CA GLU A 171 -9.42 -7.11 16.46
C GLU A 171 -10.36 -6.14 17.19
N PHE A 172 -9.84 -5.20 17.99
CA PHE A 172 -10.64 -4.16 18.63
C PHE A 172 -11.08 -3.04 17.68
N ILE A 173 -10.59 -3.03 16.43
CA ILE A 173 -11.06 -2.09 15.41
C ILE A 173 -12.44 -2.55 14.92
N SER A 174 -13.46 -1.87 15.44
CA SER A 174 -14.85 -2.17 15.12
C SER A 174 -15.17 -1.86 13.64
N MET A 175 -16.21 -2.53 13.11
CA MET A 175 -16.72 -2.25 11.76
C MET A 175 -17.13 -0.77 11.59
N PRO A 176 -17.83 -0.12 12.54
CA PRO A 176 -18.13 1.31 12.46
C PRO A 176 -16.89 2.20 12.31
N VAL A 177 -15.79 1.90 13.01
CA VAL A 177 -14.53 2.66 12.89
C VAL A 177 -13.94 2.50 11.49
N THR A 178 -13.93 1.28 10.96
CA THR A 178 -13.42 1.01 9.61
C THR A 178 -14.24 1.73 8.54
N VAL A 179 -15.58 1.72 8.65
CA VAL A 179 -16.49 2.43 7.73
C VAL A 179 -16.34 3.95 7.86
N GLY A 180 -16.23 4.48 9.08
CA GLY A 180 -15.97 5.91 9.31
C GLY A 180 -14.66 6.37 8.69
N PHE A 181 -13.58 5.62 8.94
CA PHE A 181 -12.25 5.88 8.38
C PHE A 181 -12.27 5.84 6.85
N THR A 182 -12.81 4.78 6.25
CA THR A 182 -12.88 4.65 4.78
C THR A 182 -13.73 5.73 4.12
N SER A 183 -14.81 6.18 4.79
CA SER A 183 -15.63 7.30 4.31
C SER A 183 -14.88 8.64 4.38
N ALA A 184 -14.22 8.93 5.51
CA ALA A 184 -13.41 10.15 5.67
C ALA A 184 -12.23 10.17 4.69
N ALA A 185 -11.58 9.03 4.50
CA ALA A 185 -10.54 8.85 3.49
C ALA A 185 -11.07 9.12 2.08
N ALA A 186 -12.21 8.55 1.69
CA ALA A 186 -12.80 8.77 0.37
C ALA A 186 -13.10 10.24 0.11
N VAL A 187 -13.66 10.95 1.10
CA VAL A 187 -13.93 12.40 1.01
C VAL A 187 -12.63 13.20 0.90
N THR A 188 -11.63 12.90 1.75
CA THR A 188 -10.34 13.58 1.73
C THR A 188 -9.62 13.39 0.40
N ILE A 189 -9.59 12.16 -0.12
CA ILE A 189 -9.02 11.85 -1.43
C ILE A 189 -9.77 12.64 -2.51
N ALA A 190 -11.11 12.58 -2.55
CA ALA A 190 -11.89 13.33 -3.54
C ALA A 190 -11.59 14.83 -3.51
N SER A 191 -11.50 15.44 -2.33
CA SER A 191 -11.13 16.85 -2.17
C SER A 191 -9.70 17.14 -2.62
N SER A 192 -8.72 16.28 -2.30
CA SER A 192 -7.32 16.46 -2.75
C SER A 192 -7.18 16.47 -4.27
N GLN A 193 -8.08 15.78 -4.99
CA GLN A 193 -8.03 15.71 -6.45
C GLN A 193 -8.64 16.93 -7.17
N ILE A 194 -9.37 17.81 -6.47
CA ILE A 194 -10.04 18.97 -7.09
C ILE A 194 -9.04 19.87 -7.83
N LYS A 195 -7.89 20.15 -7.21
CA LYS A 195 -6.83 20.97 -7.83
C LYS A 195 -6.36 20.37 -9.15
N GLY A 196 -6.00 19.08 -9.13
CA GLY A 196 -5.52 18.37 -10.32
C GLY A 196 -6.60 18.25 -11.41
N LEU A 197 -7.85 18.06 -11.01
CA LEU A 197 -8.99 17.93 -11.92
C LEU A 197 -9.28 19.24 -12.67
N LEU A 198 -9.21 20.38 -11.99
CA LEU A 198 -9.52 21.69 -12.55
C LEU A 198 -8.27 22.45 -13.07
N GLY A 199 -7.08 21.91 -12.83
CA GLY A 199 -5.81 22.53 -13.16
C GLY A 199 -5.58 23.85 -12.41
N LEU A 200 -6.03 23.94 -11.14
CA LEU A 200 -5.91 25.15 -10.35
C LEU A 200 -4.44 25.42 -9.95
N PRO A 201 -4.01 26.69 -9.91
CA PRO A 201 -2.71 27.07 -9.39
C PRO A 201 -2.65 26.91 -7.85
N GLY A 202 -1.47 27.14 -7.27
CA GLY A 202 -1.26 27.09 -5.82
C GLY A 202 -1.14 25.67 -5.27
N GLU A 203 -1.12 25.55 -3.95
CA GLU A 203 -1.00 24.27 -3.25
C GLU A 203 -2.31 23.95 -2.52
N ALA A 204 -2.77 22.71 -2.72
CA ALA A 204 -3.99 22.18 -2.12
C ALA A 204 -3.67 20.76 -1.67
N ARG A 205 -3.55 20.59 -0.35
CA ARG A 205 -2.90 19.42 0.25
C ARG A 205 -3.86 18.71 1.20
N ALA A 206 -4.42 19.46 2.15
CA ALA A 206 -5.47 18.95 3.03
C ALA A 206 -6.87 19.15 2.43
N PHE A 207 -7.85 18.47 3.03
CA PHE A 207 -9.26 18.64 2.69
C PHE A 207 -9.65 20.13 2.63
N LEU A 208 -9.36 20.90 3.68
CA LEU A 208 -9.71 22.32 3.76
C LEU A 208 -8.95 23.16 2.73
N ASP A 209 -7.65 22.93 2.56
CA ASP A 209 -6.83 23.67 1.59
C ASP A 209 -7.36 23.52 0.17
N SER A 210 -7.80 22.32 -0.21
CA SER A 210 -8.42 22.09 -1.52
C SER A 210 -9.67 22.93 -1.75
N TRP A 211 -10.51 23.09 -0.73
CA TRP A 211 -11.72 23.91 -0.84
C TRP A 211 -11.40 25.40 -0.83
N ILE A 212 -10.48 25.85 0.03
CA ILE A 212 -10.01 27.23 0.04
C ILE A 212 -9.41 27.59 -1.33
N ASN A 213 -8.53 26.74 -1.87
CA ASN A 213 -7.91 26.95 -3.17
C ASN A 213 -8.97 27.03 -4.30
N LEU A 214 -10.01 26.21 -4.25
CA LEU A 214 -11.12 26.26 -5.20
C LEU A 214 -11.86 27.60 -5.16
N PHE A 215 -12.19 28.11 -3.96
CA PHE A 215 -12.95 29.36 -3.85
C PHE A 215 -12.10 30.60 -4.11
N THR A 216 -10.80 30.55 -3.83
CA THR A 216 -9.88 31.66 -4.09
C THR A 216 -9.45 31.73 -5.56
N ASN A 217 -9.04 30.58 -6.13
CA ASN A 217 -8.42 30.53 -7.46
C ASN A 217 -9.33 29.92 -8.54
N GLY A 218 -10.62 29.67 -8.23
CA GLY A 218 -11.54 29.00 -9.14
C GLY A 218 -11.73 29.69 -10.50
N LEU A 219 -11.46 31.00 -10.60
CA LEU A 219 -11.51 31.74 -11.86
C LEU A 219 -10.28 31.52 -12.75
N GLU A 220 -9.16 31.04 -12.19
CA GLU A 220 -7.91 30.76 -12.89
C GLU A 220 -7.80 29.30 -13.36
N LEU A 221 -8.94 28.61 -13.48
CA LEU A 221 -8.96 27.21 -13.91
C LEU A 221 -8.36 27.04 -15.30
N ARG A 222 -7.62 25.95 -15.48
CA ARG A 222 -7.09 25.56 -16.80
C ARG A 222 -8.15 24.75 -17.51
N LEU A 223 -8.79 25.35 -18.51
CA LEU A 223 -9.91 24.75 -19.22
C LEU A 223 -9.55 23.41 -19.85
N TRP A 224 -8.34 23.28 -20.40
CA TRP A 224 -7.88 22.04 -21.02
C TRP A 224 -7.76 20.88 -20.03
N ASP A 225 -7.13 21.10 -18.87
CA ASP A 225 -7.02 20.10 -17.80
C ASP A 225 -8.41 19.73 -17.26
N THR A 226 -9.29 20.72 -17.11
CA THR A 226 -10.69 20.51 -16.68
C THR A 226 -11.47 19.62 -17.64
N ILE A 227 -11.41 19.91 -18.96
CA ILE A 227 -12.09 19.12 -19.98
C ILE A 227 -11.55 17.69 -19.97
N LEU A 228 -10.23 17.53 -19.97
CA LEU A 228 -9.60 16.21 -19.94
C LEU A 228 -10.03 15.40 -18.70
N GLY A 229 -10.03 16.03 -17.52
CA GLY A 229 -10.43 15.44 -16.26
C GLY A 229 -11.90 15.02 -16.22
N VAL A 230 -12.81 15.93 -16.61
CA VAL A 230 -14.26 15.63 -16.66
C VAL A 230 -14.58 14.55 -17.69
N THR A 231 -14.00 14.62 -18.89
CA THR A 231 -14.16 13.57 -19.91
C THR A 231 -13.62 12.23 -19.42
N THR A 232 -12.49 12.22 -18.73
CA THR A 232 -11.91 11.03 -18.10
C THR A 232 -12.89 10.40 -17.10
N ILE A 233 -13.45 11.19 -16.17
CA ILE A 233 -14.43 10.71 -15.20
C ILE A 233 -15.65 10.11 -15.90
N LEU A 234 -16.18 10.78 -16.92
CA LEU A 234 -17.32 10.29 -17.71
C LEU A 234 -17.00 8.95 -18.38
N VAL A 235 -15.85 8.82 -19.04
CA VAL A 235 -15.43 7.56 -19.68
C VAL A 235 -15.27 6.44 -18.66
N LEU A 236 -14.71 6.72 -17.48
CA LEU A 236 -14.57 5.73 -16.41
C LEU A 236 -15.92 5.25 -15.87
N ILE A 237 -16.88 6.17 -15.66
CA ILE A 237 -18.24 5.84 -15.22
C ILE A 237 -18.97 5.03 -16.28
N LEU A 238 -18.90 5.45 -17.55
CA LEU A 238 -19.49 4.73 -18.67
C LEU A 238 -18.88 3.33 -18.82
N GLY A 239 -17.55 3.20 -18.74
CA GLY A 239 -16.86 1.91 -18.78
C GLY A 239 -17.27 0.98 -17.64
N LYS A 240 -17.47 1.51 -16.42
CA LYS A 240 -18.01 0.74 -15.29
C LYS A 240 -19.43 0.25 -15.58
N LYS A 241 -20.31 1.12 -16.10
CA LYS A 241 -21.70 0.77 -16.46
C LYS A 241 -21.74 -0.26 -17.59
N MET A 242 -20.89 -0.11 -18.61
CA MET A 242 -20.74 -1.08 -19.70
C MET A 242 -20.33 -2.46 -19.21
N LYS A 243 -19.37 -2.54 -18.26
CA LYS A 243 -18.98 -3.82 -17.64
C LYS A 243 -20.17 -4.50 -16.97
N GLN A 244 -20.89 -3.77 -16.11
CA GLN A 244 -22.04 -4.29 -15.37
C GLN A 244 -23.18 -4.75 -16.29
N VAL A 245 -23.40 -4.03 -17.40
CA VAL A 245 -24.40 -4.40 -18.41
C VAL A 245 -23.96 -5.66 -19.16
N SER A 246 -22.68 -5.75 -19.55
CA SER A 246 -22.13 -6.92 -20.25
C SER A 246 -22.22 -8.20 -19.41
N GLU A 247 -22.02 -8.11 -18.09
CA GLU A 247 -22.17 -9.25 -17.18
C GLU A 247 -23.59 -9.82 -17.19
N LYS A 248 -24.61 -8.96 -17.36
CA LYS A 248 -26.03 -9.33 -17.43
C LYS A 248 -26.46 -9.83 -18.81
N TRP A 249 -25.65 -9.67 -19.86
CA TRP A 249 -26.00 -10.11 -21.20
C TRP A 249 -26.00 -11.64 -21.31
N LYS A 250 -27.13 -12.22 -21.70
CA LYS A 250 -27.23 -13.62 -22.16
C LYS A 250 -26.90 -13.64 -23.65
N GLY A 251 -25.68 -14.05 -23.98
CA GLY A 251 -25.24 -14.19 -25.37
C GLY A 251 -25.47 -15.62 -25.85
N GLU A 252 -26.46 -15.83 -26.71
CA GLU A 252 -26.79 -17.14 -27.28
C GLU A 252 -26.07 -17.43 -28.61
N THR A 253 -25.61 -16.38 -29.33
CA THR A 253 -24.90 -16.52 -30.61
C THR A 253 -23.39 -16.23 -30.47
N PRO A 254 -22.52 -16.86 -31.29
CA PRO A 254 -21.06 -16.72 -31.18
C PRO A 254 -20.59 -15.26 -31.34
N THR A 255 -21.22 -14.46 -32.22
CA THR A 255 -20.92 -13.03 -32.40
C THR A 255 -21.26 -12.21 -31.15
N LYS A 256 -22.40 -12.50 -30.51
CA LYS A 256 -22.80 -11.84 -29.24
C LYS A 256 -21.88 -12.23 -28.09
N LEU A 257 -21.35 -13.45 -28.10
CA LEU A 257 -20.38 -13.91 -27.10
C LEU A 257 -19.04 -13.18 -27.23
N VAL A 258 -18.53 -13.00 -28.45
CA VAL A 258 -17.31 -12.22 -28.71
C VAL A 258 -17.53 -10.77 -28.28
N LEU A 259 -18.63 -10.14 -28.70
CA LEU A 259 -18.95 -8.77 -28.30
C LEU A 259 -19.05 -8.61 -26.77
N LYS A 260 -19.73 -9.55 -26.10
CA LYS A 260 -19.82 -9.58 -24.63
C LYS A 260 -18.42 -9.61 -23.99
N LYS A 261 -17.56 -10.52 -24.43
CA LYS A 261 -16.18 -10.64 -23.91
C LYS A 261 -15.38 -9.36 -24.14
N THR A 262 -15.46 -8.75 -25.32
CA THR A 262 -14.75 -7.51 -25.64
C THR A 262 -15.23 -6.34 -24.79
N VAL A 263 -16.55 -6.14 -24.66
CA VAL A 263 -17.12 -5.07 -23.82
C VAL A 263 -16.77 -5.29 -22.35
N TRP A 264 -16.78 -6.54 -21.88
CA TRP A 264 -16.37 -6.87 -20.53
C TRP A 264 -14.88 -6.56 -20.29
N LEU A 265 -14.02 -6.91 -21.24
CA LEU A 265 -12.58 -6.65 -21.16
C LEU A 265 -12.28 -5.15 -21.18
N LEU A 266 -12.94 -4.37 -22.05
CA LEU A 266 -12.81 -2.91 -22.07
C LEU A 266 -13.27 -2.27 -20.76
N GLY A 267 -14.40 -2.74 -20.20
CA GLY A 267 -14.88 -2.27 -18.91
C GLY A 267 -13.97 -2.65 -17.74
N LEU A 268 -13.28 -3.79 -17.83
CA LEU A 268 -12.27 -4.23 -16.87
C LEU A 268 -11.01 -3.36 -16.96
N ALA A 269 -10.49 -3.12 -18.17
CA ALA A 269 -9.27 -2.37 -18.44
C ALA A 269 -9.48 -0.84 -18.55
N ARG A 270 -10.65 -0.31 -18.20
CA ARG A 270 -11.03 1.11 -18.38
C ARG A 270 -9.99 2.11 -17.86
N ASN A 271 -9.36 1.84 -16.72
CA ASN A 271 -8.34 2.71 -16.13
C ASN A 271 -7.11 2.79 -17.05
N ALA A 272 -6.62 1.63 -17.50
CA ALA A 272 -5.50 1.55 -18.43
C ALA A 272 -5.82 2.20 -19.79
N VAL A 273 -7.02 1.95 -20.32
CA VAL A 273 -7.47 2.53 -21.61
C VAL A 273 -7.46 4.06 -21.56
N VAL A 274 -8.01 4.65 -20.51
CA VAL A 274 -8.06 6.11 -20.34
C VAL A 274 -6.65 6.70 -20.24
N VAL A 275 -5.77 6.08 -19.46
CA VAL A 275 -4.38 6.54 -19.30
C VAL A 275 -3.62 6.48 -20.62
N ILE A 276 -3.74 5.38 -21.37
CA ILE A 276 -3.06 5.22 -22.68
C ILE A 276 -3.57 6.26 -23.67
N ILE A 277 -4.89 6.43 -23.79
CA ILE A 277 -5.48 7.43 -24.69
C ILE A 277 -5.05 8.84 -24.30
N GLY A 278 -5.10 9.19 -23.00
CA GLY A 278 -4.66 10.49 -22.50
C GLY A 278 -3.18 10.75 -22.77
N THR A 279 -2.33 9.73 -22.62
CA THR A 279 -0.90 9.82 -22.90
C THR A 279 -0.64 10.04 -24.40
N ILE A 280 -1.33 9.29 -25.28
CA ILE A 280 -1.22 9.46 -26.74
C ILE A 280 -1.69 10.86 -27.14
N LEU A 281 -2.81 11.33 -26.60
CA LEU A 281 -3.33 12.67 -26.86
C LEU A 281 -2.33 13.75 -26.44
N ALA A 282 -1.78 13.66 -25.23
CA ALA A 282 -0.76 14.59 -24.74
C ALA A 282 0.51 14.55 -25.59
N TYR A 283 0.93 13.37 -26.04
CA TYR A 283 2.09 13.20 -26.91
C TYR A 283 1.90 13.85 -28.29
N ILE A 284 0.75 13.59 -28.93
CA ILE A 284 0.42 14.20 -30.24
C ILE A 284 0.41 15.72 -30.13
N LEU A 285 -0.21 16.28 -29.08
CA LEU A 285 -0.25 17.73 -28.88
C LEU A 285 1.15 18.32 -28.60
N SER A 286 1.98 17.60 -27.84
CA SER A 286 3.35 18.03 -27.55
C SER A 286 4.24 18.06 -28.80
N ILE A 287 4.01 17.18 -29.79
CA ILE A 287 4.74 17.23 -31.07
C ILE A 287 4.38 18.49 -31.88
N HIS A 288 3.16 18.99 -31.72
CA HIS A 288 2.69 20.22 -32.37
C HIS A 288 3.04 21.49 -31.57
N ASP A 289 3.95 21.40 -30.59
CA ASP A 289 4.34 22.48 -29.67
C ASP A 289 3.20 23.08 -28.82
N ILE A 290 2.06 22.38 -28.72
CA ILE A 290 0.95 22.76 -27.84
C ILE A 290 1.09 21.97 -26.54
N LYS A 291 1.32 22.66 -25.41
CA LYS A 291 1.40 22.06 -24.07
C LYS A 291 0.23 22.50 -23.20
N PRO A 292 -0.99 21.99 -23.46
CA PRO A 292 -2.19 22.47 -22.77
C PRO A 292 -2.31 21.89 -21.36
N PHE A 293 -1.75 20.70 -21.13
CA PHE A 293 -1.91 19.94 -19.88
C PHE A 293 -0.71 20.06 -18.94
N ILE A 294 -0.97 19.89 -17.64
CA ILE A 294 0.08 19.72 -16.63
C ILE A 294 0.63 18.28 -16.74
N LEU A 295 1.91 18.14 -17.07
CA LEU A 295 2.57 16.84 -17.21
C LEU A 295 3.24 16.41 -15.90
N THR A 296 3.30 15.10 -15.65
CA THR A 296 3.87 14.48 -14.43
C THR A 296 5.39 14.64 -14.29
N GLY A 297 6.06 15.28 -15.24
CA GLY A 297 7.52 15.44 -15.25
C GLY A 297 8.27 14.21 -15.78
N ASN A 298 9.61 14.28 -15.72
CA ASN A 298 10.48 13.20 -16.18
C ASN A 298 10.57 12.07 -15.16
N VAL A 299 10.58 10.83 -15.64
CA VAL A 299 10.81 9.63 -14.84
C VAL A 299 12.24 9.14 -15.09
N THR A 300 13.08 9.09 -14.06
CA THR A 300 14.44 8.57 -14.22
C THR A 300 14.41 7.06 -14.46
N PRO A 301 15.08 6.54 -15.50
CA PRO A 301 15.14 5.11 -15.75
C PRO A 301 16.07 4.42 -14.75
N GLY A 302 15.76 3.16 -14.44
CA GLY A 302 16.59 2.29 -13.61
C GLY A 302 16.17 2.19 -12.15
N LEU A 303 16.82 1.25 -11.46
CA LEU A 303 16.65 1.05 -10.02
C LEU A 303 17.56 2.00 -9.24
N PRO A 304 17.11 2.49 -8.07
CA PRO A 304 17.97 3.28 -7.22
C PRO A 304 19.12 2.39 -6.70
N PRO A 305 20.31 2.95 -6.47
CA PRO A 305 21.41 2.20 -5.85
C PRO A 305 20.99 1.74 -4.46
N PHE A 306 21.38 0.52 -4.10
CA PHE A 306 21.11 0.00 -2.76
C PHE A 306 21.88 0.84 -1.72
N LYS A 307 21.12 1.49 -0.83
CA LYS A 307 21.65 2.34 0.23
C LYS A 307 20.82 2.14 1.51
N PRO A 308 21.42 2.24 2.70
CA PRO A 308 20.65 2.34 3.93
C PRO A 308 19.77 3.60 3.90
N PRO A 309 18.68 3.63 4.69
CA PRO A 309 17.87 4.83 4.81
C PRO A 309 18.73 6.00 5.33
N PRO A 310 18.45 7.23 4.90
CA PRO A 310 19.18 8.40 5.36
C PRO A 310 18.87 8.64 6.84
N PHE A 311 19.91 8.54 7.69
CA PHE A 311 19.82 8.85 9.12
C PHE A 311 20.26 10.28 9.44
N THR A 312 20.68 11.03 8.42
CA THR A 312 21.06 12.44 8.49
C THR A 312 20.64 13.08 7.19
N THR A 313 20.16 14.32 7.25
CA THR A 313 19.92 15.13 6.05
C THR A 313 20.54 16.51 6.24
N GLU A 314 20.82 17.20 5.14
CA GLU A 314 21.28 18.58 5.17
C GLU A 314 20.17 19.48 4.65
N GLU A 315 19.71 20.40 5.50
CA GLU A 315 18.67 21.36 5.16
C GLU A 315 19.20 22.77 5.45
N ASN A 316 19.15 23.65 4.45
CA ASN A 316 19.56 25.06 4.57
C ASN A 316 20.95 25.29 5.20
N GLY A 317 21.90 24.37 4.97
CA GLY A 317 23.26 24.43 5.54
C GLY A 317 23.38 23.92 6.98
N THR A 318 22.30 23.38 7.55
CA THR A 318 22.30 22.68 8.85
C THR A 318 22.14 21.18 8.64
N VAL A 319 22.99 20.39 9.30
CA VAL A 319 22.87 18.93 9.28
C VAL A 319 21.87 18.52 10.35
N LEU A 320 20.70 18.06 9.91
CA LEU A 320 19.70 17.44 10.78
C LEU A 320 20.16 16.03 11.13
N THR A 321 20.30 15.77 12.43
CA THR A 321 20.66 14.44 12.92
C THR A 321 19.44 13.53 12.95
N PHE A 322 19.65 12.22 13.10
CA PHE A 322 18.57 11.24 13.24
C PHE A 322 17.53 11.64 14.29
N LEU A 323 17.98 12.13 15.45
CA LEU A 323 17.08 12.53 16.53
C LEU A 323 16.25 13.76 16.15
N ASP A 324 16.81 14.68 15.39
CA ASP A 324 16.10 15.87 14.92
C ASP A 324 15.05 15.47 13.88
N MET A 325 15.41 14.60 12.93
CA MET A 325 14.46 14.05 11.96
C MET A 325 13.30 13.31 12.65
N VAL A 326 13.59 12.49 13.67
CA VAL A 326 12.57 11.77 14.44
C VAL A 326 11.67 12.72 15.23
N ARG A 327 12.24 13.78 15.82
CA ARG A 327 11.46 14.81 16.53
C ARG A 327 10.53 15.56 15.60
N GLU A 328 11.02 15.90 14.41
CA GLU A 328 10.28 16.63 13.39
C GLU A 328 9.17 15.78 12.77
N MET A 329 9.37 14.46 12.62
CA MET A 329 8.29 13.54 12.26
C MET A 329 7.20 13.45 13.33
N GLY A 330 7.54 13.68 14.60
CA GLY A 330 6.59 13.79 15.70
C GLY A 330 5.60 12.63 15.80
N SER A 331 4.30 12.94 15.75
CA SER A 331 3.22 11.95 15.86
C SER A 331 3.09 11.05 14.63
N ALA A 332 3.60 11.46 13.46
CA ALA A 332 3.50 10.68 12.23
C ALA A 332 4.16 9.30 12.37
N LEU A 333 5.20 9.17 13.20
CA LEU A 333 5.85 7.90 13.51
C LEU A 333 4.89 6.86 14.09
N ILE A 334 3.83 7.27 14.78
CA ILE A 334 2.84 6.35 15.35
C ILE A 334 1.63 6.26 14.43
N VAL A 335 1.17 7.40 13.91
CA VAL A 335 -0.07 7.49 13.14
C VAL A 335 0.06 6.80 11.78
N VAL A 336 1.19 6.98 11.07
CA VAL A 336 1.42 6.40 9.73
C VAL A 336 1.42 4.86 9.77
N PRO A 337 2.16 4.19 10.68
CA PRO A 337 2.07 2.74 10.86
C PRO A 337 0.67 2.24 11.18
N LEU A 338 -0.03 2.93 12.09
CA LEU A 338 -1.36 2.53 12.54
C LEU A 338 -2.37 2.62 11.39
N ILE A 339 -2.29 3.68 10.59
CA ILE A 339 -3.11 3.86 9.40
C ILE A 339 -2.78 2.81 8.34
N GLY A 340 -1.50 2.51 8.10
CA GLY A 340 -1.11 1.43 7.17
C GLY A 340 -1.64 0.06 7.59
N ILE A 341 -1.65 -0.23 8.89
CA ILE A 341 -2.28 -1.43 9.46
C ILE A 341 -3.79 -1.39 9.20
N LEU A 342 -4.47 -0.30 9.55
CA LEU A 342 -5.92 -0.09 9.34
C LEU A 342 -6.34 -0.30 7.88
N GLU A 343 -5.61 0.28 6.92
CA GLU A 343 -5.86 0.10 5.48
C GLU A 343 -5.74 -1.38 5.09
N SER A 344 -4.67 -2.04 5.51
CA SER A 344 -4.42 -3.45 5.17
C SER A 344 -5.53 -4.37 5.71
N ILE A 345 -6.03 -4.09 6.92
CA ILE A 345 -7.12 -4.85 7.54
C ILE A 345 -8.44 -4.59 6.83
N ALA A 346 -8.75 -3.33 6.53
CA ALA A 346 -9.98 -2.96 5.85
C ALA A 346 -10.08 -3.65 4.49
N ILE A 347 -8.96 -3.72 3.77
CA ILE A 347 -8.84 -4.44 2.51
C ILE A 347 -9.00 -5.95 2.74
N ALA A 348 -8.29 -6.53 3.71
CA ALA A 348 -8.38 -7.96 4.00
C ALA A 348 -9.81 -8.40 4.36
N LYS A 349 -10.52 -7.65 5.23
CA LYS A 349 -11.92 -7.90 5.60
C LYS A 349 -12.92 -7.70 4.45
N ALA A 350 -12.54 -6.95 3.41
CA ALA A 350 -13.38 -6.81 2.23
C ALA A 350 -13.28 -8.02 1.28
N PHE A 351 -12.18 -8.78 1.36
CA PHE A 351 -11.90 -9.94 0.49
C PHE A 351 -12.08 -11.31 1.16
N GLY A 352 -12.14 -11.38 2.49
CA GLY A 352 -12.34 -12.61 3.27
C GLY A 352 -13.41 -12.43 4.34
#